data_AF-A0A382FRS3-F1
#
_entry.id   AF-A0A382FRS3-F1
#
_cell.length_a   1.000
_cell.length_b   1.000
_cell.length_c   1.000
_cell.angle_alpha   90.00
_cell.angle_beta   90.00
_cell.angle_gamma   90.00
#
_symmetry.space_group_name_H-M   'P 1'
#
loop_
_entity.id
_entity.type
_entity.pdbx_description
1 polymer ?
#
loop_
_entity_poly.entity_id
_entity_poly.type
_entity_poly.pdbx_seq_one_letter_code
_entity_poly.pdbx_strand_id
1 'polypeptide(L)'
;MNEIQSTKSLLAKLLASENITVEHGNYQTASFDVKNRVIRLPIFKYMSGPIYDLMVLHEVGHALWTPLKGLHSEKNEKGPGFKSYLNVVEDARIEKKIKRKYPGGSRPMIEGYRQLVSENFFQTKDRDLSTLNLIDRINLHYKIGASAGIEFNEIESPFITEIDNAETFEEIYDITVRLFEYSKENESQTDFQDFSNFESSMCEGFDGFEEEPEVMGESPLEWMEEDEEEERDDAKSGMRGDSLESEEEEGSSEENSAS
;
A
#
# COMPACT_ATOMS: atom_id res chain seq x y z
N MET A 1 -14.73 12.75 13.08
CA MET A 1 -13.95 11.53 12.75
C MET A 1 -14.90 10.37 12.82
N ASN A 2 -15.13 9.67 11.71
CA ASN A 2 -16.06 8.55 11.69
C ASN A 2 -15.43 7.35 12.39
N GLU A 3 -16.24 6.45 12.96
CA GLU A 3 -15.77 5.30 13.75
C GLU A 3 -14.72 4.46 13.00
N ILE A 4 -14.93 4.25 11.70
CA ILE A 4 -14.00 3.56 10.79
C ILE A 4 -12.62 4.26 10.76
N GLN A 5 -12.56 5.59 10.69
CA GLN A 5 -11.30 6.34 10.69
C GLN A 5 -10.57 6.17 12.03
N SER A 6 -11.29 6.21 13.16
CA SER A 6 -10.72 6.04 14.49
C SER A 6 -10.11 4.64 14.65
N THR A 7 -10.90 3.61 14.36
CA THR A 7 -10.49 2.20 14.48
C THR A 7 -9.33 1.86 13.55
N LYS A 8 -9.36 2.32 12.28
CA LYS A 8 -8.25 2.06 11.35
C LYS A 8 -7.00 2.89 11.66
N SER A 9 -7.12 4.10 12.21
CA SER A 9 -5.96 4.86 12.73
C SER A 9 -5.30 4.19 13.93
N LEU A 10 -6.07 3.57 14.83
CA LEU A 10 -5.52 2.76 15.91
C LEU A 10 -4.81 1.51 15.37
N LEU A 11 -5.40 0.83 14.37
CA LEU A 11 -4.77 -0.30 13.71
C LEU A 11 -3.44 0.09 13.05
N ALA A 12 -3.38 1.22 12.34
CA ALA A 12 -2.13 1.72 11.74
C ALA A 12 -1.00 1.86 12.76
N LYS A 13 -1.30 2.46 13.92
CA LYS A 13 -0.35 2.63 15.04
C LYS A 13 0.15 1.28 15.59
N LEU A 14 -0.74 0.30 15.73
CA LEU A 14 -0.38 -1.04 16.20
C LEU A 14 0.48 -1.80 15.17
N LEU A 15 0.19 -1.68 13.88
CA LEU A 15 0.95 -2.35 12.82
C LEU A 15 2.35 -1.72 12.62
N ALA A 16 2.47 -0.40 12.73
CA ALA A 16 3.76 0.32 12.67
C ALA A 16 4.77 -0.17 13.73
N SER A 17 4.30 -0.81 14.81
CA SER A 17 5.15 -1.34 15.90
C SER A 17 5.96 -0.25 16.63
N GLU A 18 5.56 1.02 16.48
CA GLU A 18 6.19 2.22 17.04
C GLU A 18 5.15 3.33 17.24
N ASN A 19 5.58 4.45 17.85
CA ASN A 19 4.73 5.62 17.99
C ASN A 19 4.71 6.44 16.69
N ILE A 20 3.62 6.33 15.92
CA ILE A 20 3.31 7.21 14.78
C ILE A 20 2.08 8.09 15.05
N THR A 21 2.02 9.23 14.37
CA THR A 21 0.80 10.04 14.22
C THR A 21 0.09 9.65 12.92
N VAL A 22 -1.24 9.73 12.90
CA VAL A 22 -2.04 9.55 11.68
C VAL A 22 -2.89 10.79 11.50
N GLU A 23 -2.74 11.47 10.37
CA GLU A 23 -3.41 12.72 10.00
C GLU A 23 -4.29 12.49 8.77
N HIS A 24 -5.52 13.00 8.80
CA HIS A 24 -6.42 12.99 7.64
C HIS A 24 -6.58 14.40 7.11
N GLY A 25 -6.44 14.58 5.79
CA GLY A 25 -6.49 15.91 5.18
C GLY A 25 -6.71 15.89 3.68
N ASN A 26 -6.70 17.08 3.09
CA ASN A 26 -6.78 17.27 1.65
C ASN A 26 -5.39 17.08 1.01
N TYR A 27 -4.90 15.85 1.01
CA TYR A 27 -3.65 15.45 0.36
C TYR A 27 -3.95 14.81 -1.01
N GLN A 28 -3.00 14.89 -1.95
CA GLN A 28 -3.16 14.26 -3.27
C GLN A 28 -3.10 12.73 -3.21
N THR A 29 -2.29 12.18 -2.30
CA THR A 29 -2.10 10.75 -2.05
C THR A 29 -1.70 10.52 -0.59
N ALA A 30 -1.63 9.25 -0.16
CA ALA A 30 -1.02 8.92 1.12
C ALA A 30 0.49 9.19 1.11
N SER A 31 1.06 9.43 2.29
CA SER A 31 2.50 9.61 2.46
C SER A 31 2.92 9.39 3.91
N PHE A 32 4.18 9.01 4.11
CA PHE A 32 4.79 8.87 5.42
C PHE A 32 5.97 9.83 5.61
N ASP A 33 5.82 10.75 6.56
CA ASP A 33 6.91 11.61 7.03
C ASP A 33 7.85 10.79 7.91
N VAL A 34 8.92 10.26 7.31
CA VAL A 34 9.95 9.44 7.97
C VAL A 34 10.63 10.17 9.13
N LYS A 35 10.68 11.51 9.10
CA LYS A 35 11.34 12.38 10.09
C LYS A 35 10.47 12.61 11.32
N ASN A 36 9.21 13.00 11.10
CA ASN A 36 8.27 13.34 12.16
C ASN A 36 7.40 12.13 12.59
N ARG A 37 7.53 10.99 11.91
CA ARG A 37 6.76 9.74 12.09
C ARG A 37 5.25 9.94 11.93
N VAL A 38 4.86 10.63 10.86
CA VAL A 38 3.46 10.98 10.57
C VAL A 38 2.99 10.30 9.28
N ILE A 39 1.96 9.45 9.37
CA ILE A 39 1.20 9.01 8.19
C ILE A 39 0.17 10.09 7.87
N ARG A 40 0.20 10.61 6.64
CA ARG A 40 -0.83 11.50 6.08
C ARG A 40 -1.72 10.68 5.14
N LEU A 41 -3.03 10.68 5.39
CA LEU A 41 -4.03 9.95 4.62
C LEU A 41 -4.99 10.93 3.92
N PRO A 42 -5.18 10.83 2.59
CA PRO A 42 -6.10 11.68 1.86
C PRO A 42 -7.56 11.31 2.14
N ILE A 43 -8.46 12.27 1.95
CA ILE A 43 -9.92 12.06 2.06
C ILE A 43 -10.52 12.03 0.65
N PHE A 44 -10.51 10.86 0.02
CA PHE A 44 -11.09 10.67 -1.32
C PHE A 44 -12.61 10.50 -1.29
N LYS A 45 -13.30 10.93 -2.37
CA LYS A 45 -14.76 10.73 -2.51
C LYS A 45 -15.16 9.26 -2.63
N TYR A 46 -14.29 8.44 -3.23
CA TYR A 46 -14.45 6.99 -3.40
C TYR A 46 -13.70 6.19 -2.31
N MET A 47 -13.41 6.81 -1.15
CA MET A 47 -12.63 6.16 -0.09
C MET A 47 -13.36 4.94 0.48
N SER A 48 -12.84 3.75 0.18
CA SER A 48 -13.42 2.47 0.61
C SER A 48 -12.60 1.82 1.72
N GLY A 49 -13.14 0.74 2.31
CA GLY A 49 -12.41 -0.12 3.25
C GLY A 49 -11.05 -0.59 2.68
N PRO A 50 -11.05 -1.30 1.53
CA PRO A 50 -9.82 -1.76 0.87
C PRO A 50 -8.86 -0.64 0.45
N ILE A 51 -9.36 0.49 -0.04
CA ILE A 51 -8.51 1.65 -0.41
C ILE A 51 -7.81 2.23 0.83
N TYR A 52 -8.51 2.33 1.97
CA TYR A 52 -7.92 2.76 3.24
C TYR A 52 -6.87 1.75 3.74
N ASP A 53 -7.18 0.46 3.70
CA ASP A 53 -6.26 -0.60 4.15
C ASP A 53 -5.01 -0.67 3.28
N LEU A 54 -5.16 -0.47 1.97
CA LEU A 54 -4.06 -0.34 1.03
C LEU A 54 -3.10 0.79 1.44
N MET A 55 -3.62 2.01 1.57
CA MET A 55 -2.79 3.17 1.96
C MET A 55 -2.13 2.95 3.32
N VAL A 56 -2.88 2.52 4.35
CA VAL A 56 -2.29 2.29 5.68
C VAL A 56 -1.21 1.22 5.65
N LEU A 57 -1.42 0.08 4.98
CA LEU A 57 -0.41 -0.99 4.92
C LEU A 57 0.85 -0.53 4.20
N HIS A 58 0.71 0.25 3.12
CA HIS A 58 1.82 0.83 2.38
C HIS A 58 2.65 1.79 3.27
N GLU A 59 2.00 2.79 3.89
CA GLU A 59 2.70 3.77 4.74
C GLU A 59 3.26 3.17 6.04
N VAL A 60 2.58 2.18 6.63
CA VAL A 60 3.12 1.36 7.74
C VAL A 60 4.37 0.60 7.30
N GLY A 61 4.43 0.15 6.05
CA GLY A 61 5.61 -0.47 5.48
C GLY A 61 6.79 0.50 5.42
N HIS A 62 6.58 1.75 4.97
CA HIS A 62 7.61 2.79 5.03
C HIS A 62 8.07 3.07 6.47
N ALA A 63 7.15 3.12 7.43
CA ALA A 63 7.50 3.25 8.85
C ALA A 63 8.47 2.15 9.30
N LEU A 64 8.16 0.89 8.98
CA LEU A 64 8.95 -0.28 9.38
C LEU A 64 10.31 -0.42 8.68
N TRP A 65 10.46 0.03 7.41
CA TRP A 65 11.60 -0.36 6.58
C TRP A 65 12.27 0.74 5.75
N THR A 66 11.74 1.97 5.70
CA THR A 66 12.37 3.09 4.98
C THR A 66 13.20 3.95 5.94
N PRO A 67 14.53 3.98 5.81
CA PRO A 67 15.40 4.71 6.72
C PRO A 67 15.43 6.21 6.40
N LEU A 68 15.38 7.05 7.45
CA LEU A 68 15.48 8.51 7.34
C LEU A 68 16.69 8.97 6.51
N LYS A 69 17.84 8.34 6.76
CA LYS A 69 19.10 8.67 6.08
C LYS A 69 19.05 8.36 4.57
N GLY A 70 18.23 7.41 4.13
CA GLY A 70 18.15 7.01 2.73
C GLY A 70 17.32 7.95 1.86
N LEU A 71 16.25 8.51 2.41
CA LEU A 71 15.38 9.48 1.71
C LEU A 71 15.88 10.94 1.81
N HIS A 72 16.71 11.23 2.82
CA HIS A 72 17.29 12.55 3.09
C HIS A 72 18.82 12.57 3.04
N SER A 73 19.48 11.60 2.39
CA SER A 73 20.92 11.67 2.10
C SER A 73 21.20 12.80 1.12
N GLU A 74 21.37 13.99 1.69
CA GLU A 74 22.19 15.09 1.20
C GLU A 74 22.02 15.44 -0.29
N LYS A 75 20.96 16.23 -0.55
CA LYS A 75 20.85 17.18 -1.67
C LYS A 75 21.42 16.74 -3.02
N ASN A 76 20.52 16.33 -3.91
CA ASN A 76 20.64 16.59 -5.35
C ASN A 76 21.85 15.97 -6.09
N GLU A 77 22.67 15.09 -5.50
CA GLU A 77 23.91 14.62 -6.12
C GLU A 77 23.73 14.00 -7.52
N LYS A 78 22.60 13.33 -7.76
CA LYS A 78 22.26 12.76 -9.08
C LYS A 78 21.30 13.62 -9.92
N GLY A 79 20.83 14.74 -9.41
CA GLY A 79 19.97 15.71 -10.12
C GLY A 79 18.45 15.49 -9.93
N PRO A 80 17.61 16.29 -10.62
CA PRO A 80 16.14 16.20 -10.52
C PRO A 80 15.63 14.84 -11.01
N GLY A 81 14.51 14.36 -10.44
CA GLY A 81 13.86 13.10 -10.82
C GLY A 81 14.38 11.85 -10.09
N PHE A 82 15.63 11.81 -9.61
CA PHE A 82 16.19 10.63 -8.93
C PHE A 82 15.36 10.18 -7.71
N LYS A 83 14.78 11.14 -6.97
CA LYS A 83 13.95 10.84 -5.80
C LYS A 83 12.65 10.10 -6.18
N SER A 84 12.03 10.44 -7.31
CA SER A 84 10.85 9.73 -7.82
C SER A 84 11.21 8.30 -8.21
N TYR A 85 12.36 8.08 -8.83
CA TYR A 85 12.86 6.73 -9.11
C TYR A 85 13.07 5.94 -7.82
N LEU A 86 13.70 6.56 -6.81
CA LEU A 86 13.97 5.92 -5.52
C LEU A 86 12.68 5.52 -4.79
N ASN A 87 11.66 6.38 -4.82
CA ASN A 87 10.35 6.11 -4.26
C ASN A 87 9.67 4.92 -4.96
N VAL A 88 9.49 4.94 -6.29
CA VAL A 88 8.87 3.83 -7.04
C VAL A 88 9.55 2.47 -6.79
N VAL A 89 10.88 2.45 -6.74
CA VAL A 89 11.65 1.22 -6.51
C VAL A 89 11.55 0.77 -5.05
N GLU A 90 11.53 1.70 -4.09
CA GLU A 90 11.27 1.43 -2.67
C GLU A 90 9.85 0.92 -2.44
N ASP A 91 8.81 1.54 -3.01
CA ASP A 91 7.40 1.13 -2.96
C ASP A 91 7.25 -0.37 -3.27
N ALA A 92 7.90 -0.83 -4.35
CA ALA A 92 7.88 -2.24 -4.74
C ALA A 92 8.45 -3.17 -3.65
N ARG A 93 9.55 -2.76 -3.00
CA ARG A 93 10.11 -3.48 -1.85
C ARG A 93 9.18 -3.43 -0.64
N ILE A 94 8.62 -2.26 -0.34
CA ILE A 94 7.72 -2.03 0.80
C ILE A 94 6.46 -2.89 0.67
N GLU A 95 5.82 -2.90 -0.51
CA GLU A 95 4.67 -3.75 -0.80
C GLU A 95 4.98 -5.24 -0.65
N LYS A 96 6.13 -5.69 -1.18
CA LYS A 96 6.61 -7.07 -1.02
C LYS A 96 6.79 -7.44 0.46
N LYS A 97 7.42 -6.57 1.25
CA LYS A 97 7.69 -6.82 2.68
C LYS A 97 6.43 -6.75 3.53
N ILE A 98 5.51 -5.81 3.29
CA ILE A 98 4.27 -5.70 4.08
C ILE A 98 3.32 -6.87 3.81
N LYS A 99 3.17 -7.30 2.54
CA LYS A 99 2.35 -8.48 2.17
C LYS A 99 2.89 -9.76 2.80
N ARG A 100 4.22 -9.90 2.92
CA ARG A 100 4.86 -11.03 3.63
C ARG A 100 4.69 -10.95 5.16
N LYS A 101 4.84 -9.76 5.77
CA LYS A 101 4.69 -9.56 7.23
C LYS A 101 3.25 -9.72 7.70
N TYR A 102 2.28 -9.28 6.90
CA TYR A 102 0.85 -9.34 7.18
C TYR A 102 0.10 -10.01 6.02
N PRO A 103 0.11 -11.35 5.90
CA PRO A 103 -0.54 -12.06 4.79
C PRO A 103 -2.01 -11.69 4.59
N GLY A 104 -2.76 -11.46 5.68
CA GLY A 104 -4.15 -10.99 5.63
C GLY A 104 -4.37 -9.62 4.97
N GLY A 105 -3.33 -8.78 4.91
CA GLY A 105 -3.34 -7.50 4.20
C GLY A 105 -3.23 -7.63 2.66
N SER A 106 -2.78 -8.78 2.15
CA SER A 106 -2.56 -8.96 0.71
C SER A 106 -3.83 -8.82 -0.11
N ARG A 107 -4.95 -9.37 0.39
CA ARG A 107 -6.26 -9.27 -0.26
C ARG A 107 -6.79 -7.83 -0.33
N PRO A 108 -6.93 -7.07 0.78
CA PRO A 108 -7.42 -5.71 0.72
C PRO A 108 -6.50 -4.77 -0.07
N MET A 109 -5.18 -4.98 -0.10
CA MET A 109 -4.28 -4.22 -0.99
C MET A 109 -4.63 -4.44 -2.48
N ILE A 110 -4.83 -5.69 -2.90
CA ILE A 110 -5.21 -6.03 -4.29
C ILE A 110 -6.60 -5.47 -4.64
N GLU A 111 -7.56 -5.55 -3.71
CA GLU A 111 -8.90 -4.98 -3.90
C GLU A 111 -8.87 -3.45 -3.95
N GLY A 112 -8.04 -2.80 -3.13
CA GLY A 112 -7.79 -1.36 -3.17
C GLY A 112 -7.24 -0.90 -4.52
N TYR A 113 -6.19 -1.54 -5.04
CA TYR A 113 -5.62 -1.18 -6.34
C TYR A 113 -6.60 -1.37 -7.49
N ARG A 114 -7.40 -2.44 -7.48
CA ARG A 114 -8.47 -2.64 -8.49
C ARG A 114 -9.49 -1.51 -8.49
N GLN A 115 -9.85 -0.98 -7.31
CA GLN A 115 -10.77 0.15 -7.20
C GLN A 115 -10.11 1.47 -7.65
N LEU A 116 -8.85 1.71 -7.30
CA LEU A 116 -8.11 2.87 -7.83
C LEU A 116 -8.03 2.83 -9.37
N VAL A 117 -7.86 1.66 -9.98
CA VAL A 117 -7.90 1.49 -11.45
C VAL A 117 -9.31 1.75 -12.01
N SER A 118 -10.39 1.26 -11.38
CA SER A 118 -11.75 1.54 -11.88
C SER A 118 -12.09 3.03 -11.84
N GLU A 119 -11.65 3.74 -10.81
CA GLU A 119 -11.79 5.20 -10.65
C GLU A 119 -10.84 6.03 -11.54
N ASN A 120 -10.03 5.39 -12.40
CA ASN A 120 -9.01 6.04 -13.24
C ASN A 120 -7.98 6.86 -12.45
N PHE A 121 -7.67 6.47 -11.22
CA PHE A 121 -6.74 7.20 -10.35
C PHE A 121 -5.35 7.37 -10.98
N PHE A 122 -4.85 6.31 -11.63
CA PHE A 122 -3.59 6.30 -12.36
C PHE A 122 -3.67 6.94 -13.76
N GLN A 123 -4.82 7.49 -14.16
CA GLN A 123 -5.03 8.14 -15.47
C GLN A 123 -4.63 7.29 -16.68
N THR A 124 -4.72 5.95 -16.55
CA THR A 124 -4.34 4.97 -17.57
C THR A 124 -5.41 4.71 -18.62
N LYS A 125 -6.66 5.14 -18.41
CA LYS A 125 -7.71 5.07 -19.45
C LYS A 125 -7.28 5.88 -20.67
N ASP A 126 -7.44 5.26 -21.84
CA ASP A 126 -7.15 5.82 -23.16
C ASP A 126 -5.68 6.24 -23.41
N ARG A 127 -4.73 5.79 -22.57
CA ARG A 127 -3.27 5.94 -22.81
C ARG A 127 -2.63 4.64 -23.30
N ASP A 128 -1.64 4.77 -24.17
CA ASP A 128 -0.74 3.66 -24.51
C ASP A 128 0.31 3.50 -23.40
N LEU A 129 0.30 2.36 -22.71
CA LEU A 129 1.23 2.08 -21.62
C LEU A 129 2.66 1.78 -22.12
N SER A 130 2.83 1.46 -23.41
CA SER A 130 4.14 1.24 -24.03
C SER A 130 4.89 2.54 -24.33
N THR A 131 4.19 3.68 -24.40
CA THR A 131 4.81 5.01 -24.60
C THR A 131 5.22 5.70 -23.30
N LEU A 132 4.92 5.10 -22.14
CA LEU A 132 5.37 5.61 -20.85
C LEU A 132 6.86 5.32 -20.66
N ASN A 133 7.54 6.18 -19.91
CA ASN A 133 8.92 5.93 -19.50
C ASN A 133 9.03 4.65 -18.64
N LEU A 134 10.24 4.14 -18.49
CA LEU A 134 10.53 2.90 -17.79
C LEU A 134 10.09 2.95 -16.31
N ILE A 135 10.28 4.08 -15.63
CA ILE A 135 9.93 4.18 -14.21
C ILE A 135 8.42 4.15 -13.98
N ASP A 136 7.63 4.76 -14.85
CA ASP A 136 6.16 4.75 -14.79
C ASP A 136 5.62 3.36 -15.14
N ARG A 137 6.23 2.69 -16.12
CA ARG A 137 5.95 1.27 -16.44
C ARG A 137 6.24 0.36 -15.25
N ILE A 138 7.34 0.57 -14.53
CA ILE A 138 7.68 -0.14 -13.29
C ILE A 138 6.65 0.15 -12.19
N ASN A 139 6.29 1.42 -11.98
CA ASN A 139 5.32 1.86 -10.97
C ASN A 139 3.94 1.18 -11.18
N LEU A 140 3.44 1.22 -12.42
CA LEU A 140 2.20 0.57 -12.81
C LEU A 140 2.29 -0.96 -12.74
N HIS A 141 3.43 -1.56 -13.09
CA HIS A 141 3.64 -3.01 -12.96
C HIS A 141 3.50 -3.47 -11.51
N TYR A 142 4.09 -2.77 -10.54
CA TYR A 142 3.98 -3.14 -9.14
C TYR A 142 2.61 -2.83 -8.50
N LYS A 143 1.99 -1.70 -8.88
CA LYS A 143 0.68 -1.28 -8.33
C LYS A 143 -0.51 -2.02 -8.95
N ILE A 144 -0.48 -2.32 -10.26
CA ILE A 144 -1.60 -2.95 -10.99
C ILE A 144 -1.33 -4.44 -11.30
N GLY A 145 -0.07 -4.90 -11.18
CA GLY A 145 0.33 -6.28 -11.42
C GLY A 145 0.22 -6.70 -12.89
N ALA A 146 0.22 -8.01 -13.13
CA ALA A 146 0.11 -8.59 -14.46
C ALA A 146 -1.12 -8.13 -15.28
N SER A 147 -2.19 -7.62 -14.63
CA SER A 147 -3.34 -7.05 -15.36
C SER A 147 -3.04 -5.74 -16.10
N ALA A 148 -1.89 -5.11 -15.87
CA ALA A 148 -1.46 -3.94 -16.63
C ALA A 148 -1.02 -4.27 -18.08
N GLY A 149 -0.67 -5.53 -18.39
CA GLY A 149 -0.18 -5.91 -19.73
C GLY A 149 1.15 -5.25 -20.13
N ILE A 150 1.91 -4.73 -19.16
CA ILE A 150 3.21 -4.08 -19.39
C ILE A 150 4.27 -5.15 -19.60
N GLU A 151 4.85 -5.18 -20.79
CA GLU A 151 6.00 -6.02 -21.13
C GLU A 151 7.30 -5.25 -20.90
N PHE A 152 8.38 -5.97 -20.58
CA PHE A 152 9.74 -5.44 -20.41
C PHE A 152 10.69 -6.17 -21.36
N ASN A 153 11.63 -5.44 -21.96
CA ASN A 153 12.60 -6.00 -22.88
C ASN A 153 13.74 -6.76 -22.15
N GLU A 154 14.68 -7.36 -22.89
CA GLU A 154 15.80 -8.15 -22.33
C GLU A 154 16.76 -7.33 -21.43
N ILE A 155 16.80 -6.00 -21.58
CA ILE A 155 17.64 -5.08 -20.80
C ILE A 155 16.89 -4.55 -19.57
N GLU A 156 15.57 -4.37 -19.68
CA GLU A 156 14.69 -3.92 -18.59
C GLU A 156 14.35 -5.04 -17.59
N SER A 157 14.15 -6.27 -18.08
CA SER A 157 13.74 -7.42 -17.25
C SER A 157 14.70 -7.77 -16.09
N PRO A 158 16.04 -7.62 -16.22
CA PRO A 158 16.96 -7.70 -15.10
C PRO A 158 16.63 -6.75 -13.95
N PHE A 159 16.25 -5.49 -14.21
CA PHE A 159 15.87 -4.55 -13.15
C PHE A 159 14.67 -5.05 -12.36
N ILE A 160 13.60 -5.52 -13.04
CA ILE A 160 12.42 -6.11 -12.37
C ILE A 160 12.83 -7.28 -11.48
N THR A 161 13.67 -8.17 -12.00
CA THR A 161 14.18 -9.35 -11.26
C THR A 161 14.99 -8.94 -10.03
N GLU A 162 15.80 -7.88 -10.11
CA GLU A 162 16.56 -7.37 -8.96
C GLU A 162 15.65 -6.73 -7.90
N ILE A 163 14.65 -5.93 -8.31
CA ILE A 163 13.65 -5.32 -7.41
C ILE A 163 12.84 -6.39 -6.69
N ASP A 164 12.42 -7.45 -7.40
CA ASP A 164 11.71 -8.61 -6.84
C ASP A 164 12.54 -9.35 -5.77
N ASN A 165 13.87 -9.31 -5.85
CA ASN A 165 14.78 -9.98 -4.91
C ASN A 165 15.34 -9.05 -3.81
N ALA A 166 15.36 -7.73 -3.99
CA ALA A 166 15.94 -6.78 -3.02
C ALA A 166 15.24 -6.80 -1.65
N GLU A 167 16.00 -6.91 -0.56
CA GLU A 167 15.44 -6.97 0.81
C GLU A 167 15.81 -5.75 1.66
N THR A 168 16.94 -5.11 1.36
CA THR A 168 17.51 -3.95 2.07
C THR A 168 17.21 -2.65 1.33
N PHE A 169 17.40 -1.51 2.01
CA PHE A 169 17.26 -0.21 1.36
C PHE A 169 18.49 0.11 0.49
N GLU A 170 19.65 -0.40 0.89
CA GLU A 170 20.93 -0.25 0.20
C GLU A 170 20.92 -0.91 -1.20
N GLU A 171 20.32 -2.10 -1.32
CA GLU A 171 20.07 -2.76 -2.62
C GLU A 171 19.14 -1.92 -3.50
N ILE A 172 18.05 -1.39 -2.94
CA ILE A 172 17.12 -0.51 -3.66
C ILE A 172 17.80 0.75 -4.16
N TYR A 173 18.66 1.36 -3.35
CA TYR A 173 19.42 2.52 -3.75
C TYR A 173 20.36 2.21 -4.93
N ASP A 174 21.12 1.11 -4.89
CA ASP A 174 22.00 0.71 -6.01
C ASP A 174 21.21 0.43 -7.31
N ILE A 175 20.11 -0.32 -7.21
CA ILE A 175 19.22 -0.60 -8.35
C ILE A 175 18.68 0.72 -8.93
N THR A 176 18.22 1.63 -8.08
CA THR A 176 17.71 2.95 -8.47
C THR A 176 18.78 3.76 -9.20
N VAL A 177 20.03 3.74 -8.72
CA VAL A 177 21.16 4.43 -9.36
C VAL A 177 21.38 3.93 -10.79
N ARG A 178 21.44 2.60 -10.98
CA ARG A 178 21.63 2.01 -12.32
C ARG A 178 20.43 2.23 -13.23
N LEU A 179 19.21 2.14 -12.70
CA LEU A 179 17.96 2.37 -13.43
C LEU A 179 17.87 3.83 -13.93
N PHE A 180 18.21 4.79 -13.08
CA PHE A 180 18.17 6.21 -13.41
C PHE A 180 19.30 6.64 -14.37
N GLU A 181 20.46 6.01 -14.28
CA GLU A 181 21.55 6.20 -15.25
C GLU A 181 21.17 5.62 -16.62
N TYR A 182 20.58 4.41 -16.66
CA TYR A 182 20.02 3.83 -17.89
C TYR A 182 18.96 4.74 -18.53
N SER A 183 17.99 5.22 -17.76
CA SER A 183 16.96 6.14 -18.25
C SER A 183 17.52 7.44 -18.81
N LYS A 184 18.56 8.03 -18.19
CA LYS A 184 19.22 9.25 -18.73
C LYS A 184 19.91 9.05 -20.08
N GLU A 185 20.32 7.83 -20.40
CA GLU A 185 20.99 7.51 -21.67
C GLU A 185 20.01 7.12 -22.78
N ASN A 186 18.82 6.60 -22.43
CA ASN A 186 17.88 5.99 -23.36
C ASN A 186 16.54 6.74 -23.50
N GLU A 187 16.18 7.60 -22.53
CA GLU A 187 14.93 8.36 -22.49
C GLU A 187 15.20 9.88 -22.61
N SER A 188 14.22 10.64 -23.09
CA SER A 188 14.44 12.07 -23.34
C SER A 188 14.27 12.88 -22.06
N GLN A 189 15.04 13.97 -21.91
CA GLN A 189 15.03 14.78 -20.67
C GLN A 189 13.67 15.46 -20.38
N THR A 190 12.75 15.48 -21.34
CA THR A 190 11.37 15.97 -21.14
C THR A 190 10.47 14.94 -20.44
N ASP A 191 10.78 13.65 -20.50
CA ASP A 191 9.87 12.58 -20.09
C ASP A 191 9.89 12.31 -18.57
N PHE A 192 10.81 12.96 -17.83
CA PHE A 192 10.93 12.88 -16.37
C PHE A 192 9.80 13.58 -15.59
N GLN A 193 8.83 14.22 -16.26
CA GLN A 193 7.79 15.04 -15.63
C GLN A 193 6.36 14.47 -15.73
N ASP A 194 6.05 13.58 -16.68
CA ASP A 194 4.65 13.35 -17.10
C ASP A 194 3.80 12.45 -16.19
N PHE A 195 4.42 11.77 -15.22
CA PHE A 195 3.72 11.14 -14.08
C PHE A 195 4.21 11.65 -12.73
N SER A 196 5.24 12.51 -12.70
CA SER A 196 5.82 13.03 -11.46
C SER A 196 4.82 13.85 -10.65
N ASN A 197 3.76 14.40 -11.24
CA ASN A 197 2.72 15.09 -10.48
C ASN A 197 1.99 14.21 -9.45
N PHE A 198 1.96 12.88 -9.62
CA PHE A 198 1.36 11.99 -8.62
C PHE A 198 2.26 11.81 -7.37
N GLU A 199 3.58 11.81 -7.55
CA GLU A 199 4.56 11.37 -6.55
C GLU A 199 5.50 12.48 -6.07
N SER A 200 5.68 13.55 -6.84
CA SER A 200 6.36 14.78 -6.41
C SER A 200 5.60 15.47 -5.28
N SER A 201 4.27 15.34 -5.24
CA SER A 201 3.47 15.78 -4.09
C SER A 201 3.76 14.99 -2.79
N MET A 202 4.39 13.81 -2.87
CA MET A 202 4.92 13.08 -1.71
C MET A 202 6.24 13.71 -1.18
N CYS A 203 6.87 14.57 -1.99
CA CYS A 203 8.19 15.15 -1.75
C CYS A 203 8.19 16.68 -1.55
N GLU A 204 7.29 17.43 -2.19
CA GLU A 204 7.19 18.89 -2.11
C GLU A 204 6.58 19.40 -0.79
N GLY A 205 6.19 18.51 0.12
CA GLY A 205 5.89 18.87 1.51
C GLY A 205 7.11 19.19 2.38
N PHE A 206 8.33 19.25 1.82
CA PHE A 206 9.59 19.31 2.59
C PHE A 206 10.40 20.61 2.47
N ASP A 207 9.96 21.61 1.69
CA ASP A 207 10.60 22.93 1.66
C ASP A 207 9.55 24.06 1.77
N GLY A 208 9.31 24.51 3.00
CA GLY A 208 8.63 25.79 3.30
C GLY A 208 7.11 25.81 3.20
N PHE A 209 6.41 25.46 4.28
CA PHE A 209 5.05 25.97 4.55
C PHE A 209 4.86 26.26 6.05
N GLU A 210 5.46 27.35 6.52
CA GLU A 210 4.94 28.11 7.67
C GLU A 210 3.84 29.05 7.14
N GLU A 211 2.63 28.54 6.95
CA GLU A 211 1.43 29.39 6.86
C GLU A 211 0.22 28.58 7.30
N GLU A 212 -0.39 28.95 8.44
CA GLU A 212 -1.66 28.39 8.90
C GLU A 212 -2.78 28.88 7.96
N PRO A 213 -3.58 28.00 7.34
CA PRO A 213 -4.83 28.42 6.72
C PRO A 213 -5.87 28.72 7.80
N GLU A 214 -6.37 29.95 7.82
CA GLU A 214 -7.34 30.44 8.81
C GLU A 214 -8.59 29.56 8.92
N VAL A 215 -9.07 29.38 10.15
CA VAL A 215 -10.32 28.65 10.45
C VAL A 215 -11.54 29.44 9.96
N MET A 216 -12.17 28.98 8.88
CA MET A 216 -13.44 29.51 8.36
C MET A 216 -14.30 28.38 7.76
N GLY A 217 -15.55 28.26 8.22
CA GLY A 217 -16.58 27.43 7.57
C GLY A 217 -17.20 26.39 8.49
N GLU A 218 -18.44 26.63 8.92
CA GLU A 218 -19.20 25.71 9.77
C GLU A 218 -19.66 24.44 9.03
N SER A 219 -19.75 23.33 9.77
CA SER A 219 -20.41 22.08 9.39
C SER A 219 -21.91 22.31 9.12
N PRO A 220 -22.59 21.55 8.23
CA PRO A 220 -23.09 20.24 8.65
C PRO A 220 -22.60 19.04 7.81
N LEU A 221 -22.17 17.97 8.50
CA LEU A 221 -22.22 16.60 8.01
C LEU A 221 -23.68 16.12 8.00
N GLU A 222 -24.20 15.74 6.84
CA GLU A 222 -25.58 15.25 6.71
C GLU A 222 -25.73 14.26 5.53
N TRP A 223 -24.92 13.19 5.52
CA TRP A 223 -24.97 12.12 4.50
C TRP A 223 -24.66 10.75 5.11
N MET A 224 -25.60 10.20 5.90
CA MET A 224 -25.87 8.76 6.09
C MET A 224 -26.96 8.54 7.17
N GLU A 225 -28.21 8.75 6.78
CA GLU A 225 -29.41 8.06 7.33
C GLU A 225 -30.28 7.64 6.13
N GLU A 226 -31.18 6.66 6.32
CA GLU A 226 -31.81 5.80 5.29
C GLU A 226 -30.81 4.76 4.68
N ASP A 227 -31.04 3.44 4.70
CA ASP A 227 -32.29 2.67 4.92
C ASP A 227 -32.35 1.86 6.25
N GLU A 228 -33.55 1.75 6.83
CA GLU A 228 -33.90 0.84 7.94
C GLU A 228 -34.48 -0.51 7.46
N GLU A 229 -34.69 -1.41 8.44
CA GLU A 229 -35.28 -2.77 8.51
C GLU A 229 -36.50 -3.02 7.57
N GLU A 230 -36.91 -4.26 7.21
CA GLU A 230 -37.23 -5.48 7.99
C GLU A 230 -36.99 -6.74 7.09
N GLU A 231 -36.91 -8.01 7.53
CA GLU A 231 -37.81 -8.78 8.41
C GLU A 231 -37.07 -9.69 9.42
N ARG A 232 -37.72 -9.88 10.58
CA ARG A 232 -37.53 -11.06 11.44
C ARG A 232 -38.82 -11.87 11.39
N ASP A 233 -38.71 -13.20 11.38
CA ASP A 233 -39.79 -14.03 11.93
C ASP A 233 -39.21 -15.17 12.80
N ASP A 234 -39.97 -15.54 13.84
CA ASP A 234 -39.49 -16.23 15.04
C ASP A 234 -39.86 -17.73 15.04
N ALA A 235 -38.95 -18.60 15.48
CA ALA A 235 -39.19 -20.03 15.62
C ALA A 235 -38.37 -20.67 16.76
N LYS A 236 -38.72 -20.35 18.01
CA LYS A 236 -38.17 -21.02 19.20
C LYS A 236 -38.68 -22.46 19.39
N SER A 237 -37.75 -23.41 19.49
CA SER A 237 -37.90 -24.72 20.14
C SER A 237 -36.52 -25.40 20.18
N GLY A 238 -35.99 -25.99 21.26
CA GLY A 238 -36.46 -26.18 22.64
C GLY A 238 -35.29 -26.74 23.49
N MET A 239 -35.35 -26.60 24.82
CA MET A 239 -34.16 -26.70 25.70
C MET A 239 -34.05 -28.06 26.44
N ARG A 240 -32.85 -28.70 26.41
CA ARG A 240 -32.26 -29.73 27.32
C ARG A 240 -31.09 -30.42 26.59
N GLY A 241 -29.93 -30.76 27.16
CA GLY A 241 -29.44 -30.63 28.53
C GLY A 241 -29.45 -31.94 29.31
N ASP A 242 -28.38 -32.74 29.22
CA ASP A 242 -27.74 -33.47 30.34
C ASP A 242 -26.31 -33.96 29.98
N SER A 243 -25.62 -34.59 30.92
CA SER A 243 -24.16 -34.81 31.00
C SER A 243 -23.77 -36.29 31.26
N LEU A 244 -22.45 -36.59 31.26
CA LEU A 244 -21.82 -37.85 31.75
C LEU A 244 -22.12 -39.13 30.90
N GLU A 245 -21.35 -40.23 30.91
CA GLU A 245 -19.95 -40.52 31.27
C GLU A 245 -19.45 -41.76 30.47
N SER A 246 -18.21 -42.18 30.71
CA SER A 246 -17.51 -43.36 30.18
C SER A 246 -18.27 -44.70 30.11
N GLU A 247 -17.87 -45.57 29.16
CA GLU A 247 -17.49 -46.96 29.48
C GLU A 247 -16.50 -47.52 28.45
N GLU A 248 -15.48 -48.25 28.93
CA GLU A 248 -14.50 -49.01 28.14
C GLU A 248 -14.97 -50.47 28.03
N GLU A 249 -14.63 -51.19 26.96
CA GLU A 249 -14.48 -52.65 27.06
C GLU A 249 -13.41 -53.19 26.09
N GLU A 250 -12.50 -54.01 26.62
CA GLU A 250 -11.41 -54.67 25.87
C GLU A 250 -11.89 -55.93 25.14
N GLY A 251 -11.15 -56.34 24.10
CA GLY A 251 -11.48 -57.53 23.29
C GLY A 251 -10.29 -58.19 22.58
N SER A 252 -9.40 -58.81 23.37
CA SER A 252 -8.49 -59.92 22.98
C SER A 252 -9.12 -60.92 21.98
N SER A 253 -8.45 -61.66 21.09
CA SER A 253 -7.03 -61.89 20.70
C SER A 253 -7.00 -62.14 19.15
N GLU A 254 -6.00 -62.67 18.42
CA GLU A 254 -4.75 -63.40 18.74
C GLU A 254 -3.76 -63.33 17.55
N GLU A 255 -2.52 -63.81 17.73
CA GLU A 255 -1.54 -63.97 16.64
C GLU A 255 -1.83 -65.23 15.80
N ASN A 256 -1.46 -65.22 14.51
CA ASN A 256 -0.91 -66.44 13.93
C ASN A 256 0.16 -66.18 12.86
N SER A 257 1.21 -66.98 12.94
CA SER A 257 2.39 -66.94 12.07
C SER A 257 2.21 -67.82 10.83
N ALA A 258 2.85 -67.46 9.72
CA ALA A 258 3.77 -68.35 8.97
C ALA A 258 4.18 -67.78 7.60
N SER A 259 5.47 -67.98 7.28
CA SER A 259 6.10 -67.98 5.94
C SER A 259 6.22 -66.64 5.20
#